data_AF-A0AB73BF54-F1
#
_entry.id   AF-A0AB73BF54-F1
#
_cell.length_a   1.000
_cell.length_b   1.000
_cell.length_c   1.000
_cell.angle_alpha   90.00
_cell.angle_beta   90.00
_cell.angle_gamma   90.00
#
_symmetry.space_group_name_H-M   'P 1'
#
loop_
_entity.id
_entity.type
_entity.pdbx_description
1 polymer ?
#
loop_
_entity_poly.entity_id
_entity_poly.type
_entity_poly.pdbx_seq_one_letter_code
_entity_poly.pdbx_strand_id
1 'polypeptide(L)'
;MNILKATLYTGLVLSAALITTPTLAAKFVAADTSPGTQACMAVASNKAYKLRATLRDLRTSKAAINKLQCNNLPITEFVSLYNLNKSANYLNIEATTRTSIKDLAKVNMPTVTIITSPK
;
A
#
# COMPACT_ATOMS: atom_id res chain seq x y z
N MET A 1 -24.05 46.02 51.71
CA MET A 1 -24.43 44.83 50.93
C MET A 1 -23.73 44.93 49.59
N ASN A 2 -22.64 44.19 49.42
CA ASN A 2 -21.69 44.36 48.34
C ASN A 2 -21.98 43.35 47.23
N ILE A 3 -22.27 43.82 46.02
CA ILE A 3 -22.53 42.95 44.86
C ILE A 3 -21.23 42.85 44.06
N LEU A 4 -20.50 41.76 44.27
CA LEU A 4 -19.33 41.37 43.47
C LEU A 4 -19.81 40.94 42.07
N LYS A 5 -19.45 41.71 41.04
CA LYS A 5 -19.65 41.33 39.64
C LYS A 5 -18.53 40.38 39.23
N ALA A 6 -18.86 39.10 39.08
CA ALA A 6 -17.96 38.10 38.52
C ALA A 6 -17.96 38.21 36.99
N THR A 7 -16.88 38.75 36.43
CA THR A 7 -16.63 38.77 34.98
C THR A 7 -16.07 37.41 34.55
N LEU A 8 -16.83 36.65 33.77
CA LEU A 8 -16.41 35.38 33.16
C LEU A 8 -15.52 35.68 31.94
N TYR A 9 -14.23 35.33 32.05
CA TYR A 9 -13.30 35.34 30.92
C TYR A 9 -13.57 34.11 30.03
N THR A 10 -14.09 34.34 28.83
CA THR A 10 -14.21 33.33 27.78
C THR A 10 -12.83 33.03 27.19
N GLY A 11 -12.20 31.95 27.66
CA GLY A 11 -10.98 31.42 27.07
C GLY A 11 -11.25 30.85 25.67
N LEU A 12 -10.55 31.38 24.67
CA LEU A 12 -10.59 30.88 23.29
C LEU A 12 -9.81 29.55 23.22
N VAL A 13 -10.52 28.43 23.11
CA VAL A 13 -9.91 27.11 22.90
C VAL A 13 -9.56 26.98 21.42
N LEU A 14 -8.26 27.09 21.08
CA LEU A 14 -7.77 26.71 19.74
C LEU A 14 -7.77 25.18 19.61
N SER A 15 -8.84 24.63 19.06
CA SER A 15 -8.88 23.25 18.60
C SER A 15 -8.05 23.13 17.31
N ALA A 16 -6.81 22.64 17.45
CA ALA A 16 -6.00 22.25 16.31
C ALA A 16 -6.68 21.06 15.59
N ALA A 17 -7.38 21.34 14.49
CA ALA A 17 -7.90 20.30 13.62
C ALA A 17 -6.70 19.59 12.95
N LEU A 18 -6.42 18.36 13.36
CA LEU A 18 -5.49 17.49 12.66
C LEU A 18 -6.09 17.20 11.28
N ILE A 19 -5.56 17.85 10.24
CA ILE A 19 -5.90 17.55 8.85
C ILE A 19 -5.26 16.19 8.55
N THR A 20 -6.01 15.11 8.78
CA THR A 20 -5.64 13.78 8.32
C THR A 20 -5.91 13.73 6.82
N THR A 21 -4.89 13.99 6.01
CA THR A 21 -4.99 13.78 4.56
C THR A 21 -5.32 12.30 4.33
N PRO A 22 -6.43 11.96 3.64
CA PRO A 22 -6.75 10.57 3.34
C PRO A 22 -5.61 9.99 2.51
N THR A 23 -4.95 8.95 3.02
CA THR A 23 -3.97 8.21 2.24
C THR A 23 -4.71 7.48 1.13
N LEU A 24 -4.72 8.05 -0.08
CA LEU A 24 -5.26 7.39 -1.27
C LEU A 24 -4.48 6.09 -1.50
N ALA A 25 -5.14 4.95 -1.32
CA ALA A 25 -4.58 3.66 -1.71
C ALA A 25 -4.48 3.62 -3.23
N ALA A 26 -3.32 3.25 -3.77
CA ALA A 26 -3.12 3.09 -5.21
C ALA A 26 -4.14 2.10 -5.79
N LYS A 27 -4.83 2.50 -6.87
CA LYS A 27 -5.74 1.62 -7.61
C LYS A 27 -4.95 0.86 -8.68
N PHE A 28 -4.88 -0.46 -8.54
CA PHE A 28 -4.20 -1.31 -9.53
C PHE A 28 -5.18 -1.77 -10.62
N VAL A 29 -4.75 -1.76 -11.88
CA VAL A 29 -5.54 -2.22 -13.04
C VAL A 29 -4.68 -3.15 -13.87
N ALA A 30 -5.20 -4.30 -14.28
CA ALA A 30 -4.46 -5.24 -15.13
C ALA A 30 -4.28 -4.67 -16.55
N ALA A 31 -3.07 -4.76 -17.12
CA ALA A 31 -2.79 -4.42 -18.51
C ALA A 31 -3.27 -5.50 -19.50
N ASP A 32 -3.28 -6.76 -19.04
CA ASP A 32 -3.61 -7.94 -19.84
C ASP A 32 -4.10 -9.09 -18.92
N THR A 33 -4.45 -10.23 -19.52
CA THR A 33 -4.94 -11.42 -18.81
C THR A 33 -3.87 -12.51 -18.63
N SER A 34 -2.59 -12.19 -18.83
CA SER A 34 -1.51 -13.19 -18.72
C SER A 34 -1.38 -13.73 -17.27
N PRO A 35 -0.86 -14.96 -17.09
CA PRO A 35 -0.62 -15.51 -15.76
C PRO A 35 0.25 -14.61 -14.87
N GLY A 36 1.28 -13.97 -15.45
CA GLY A 36 2.15 -13.06 -14.71
C GLY A 36 1.41 -11.80 -14.26
N THR A 37 0.62 -11.18 -15.13
CA THR A 37 -0.22 -10.03 -14.74
C THR A 37 -1.24 -10.41 -13.67
N GLN A 38 -1.88 -11.57 -13.76
CA GLN A 38 -2.81 -12.06 -12.73
C GLN A 38 -2.09 -12.25 -11.38
N ALA A 39 -0.88 -12.81 -11.38
CA ALA A 39 -0.08 -12.96 -10.18
C ALA A 39 0.30 -11.60 -9.58
N CYS A 40 0.74 -10.64 -10.39
CA CYS A 40 1.06 -9.28 -9.95
C CYS A 40 -0.17 -8.56 -9.37
N MET A 41 -1.34 -8.71 -9.99
CA MET A 41 -2.60 -8.18 -9.46
C MET A 41 -3.00 -8.83 -8.13
N ALA A 42 -2.75 -10.12 -7.96
CA ALA A 42 -2.98 -10.80 -6.69
C ALA A 42 -2.04 -10.30 -5.59
N VAL A 43 -0.78 -10.04 -5.91
CA VAL A 43 0.19 -9.39 -5.00
C VAL A 43 -0.27 -7.97 -4.65
N ALA A 44 -0.65 -7.18 -5.63
CA ALA A 44 -1.12 -5.81 -5.47
C ALA A 44 -2.43 -5.69 -4.68
N SER A 45 -3.25 -6.75 -4.68
CA SER A 45 -4.48 -6.80 -3.87
C SER A 45 -4.23 -6.76 -2.36
N ASN A 46 -3.00 -7.03 -1.93
CA ASN A 46 -2.58 -7.08 -0.53
C ASN A 46 -3.47 -8.00 0.33
N LYS A 47 -3.97 -9.11 -0.24
CA LYS A 47 -4.87 -10.06 0.42
C LYS A 47 -4.31 -11.46 0.30
N ALA A 48 -3.76 -11.99 1.40
CA ALA A 48 -3.10 -13.31 1.42
C ALA A 48 -3.98 -14.45 0.89
N TYR A 49 -5.29 -14.43 1.16
CA TYR A 49 -6.22 -15.44 0.65
C TYR A 49 -6.39 -15.38 -0.88
N LYS A 50 -6.41 -14.17 -1.47
CA LYS A 50 -6.47 -13.99 -2.92
C LYS A 50 -5.18 -14.47 -3.56
N LEU A 51 -4.04 -14.07 -3.00
CA LEU A 51 -2.74 -14.51 -3.47
C LEU A 51 -2.62 -16.05 -3.42
N ARG A 52 -2.99 -16.68 -2.30
CA ARG A 52 -3.03 -18.13 -2.18
C ARG A 52 -3.92 -18.80 -3.23
N ALA A 53 -5.12 -18.27 -3.48
CA ALA A 53 -6.02 -18.80 -4.49
C ALA A 53 -5.41 -18.69 -5.89
N THR A 54 -4.90 -17.50 -6.26
CA THR A 54 -4.24 -17.28 -7.55
C THR A 54 -3.03 -18.21 -7.76
N LEU A 55 -2.20 -18.43 -6.73
CA LEU A 55 -1.05 -19.34 -6.86
C LEU A 55 -1.50 -20.77 -7.17
N ARG A 56 -2.57 -21.24 -6.51
CA ARG A 56 -3.14 -22.57 -6.76
C ARG A 56 -3.73 -22.65 -8.18
N ASP A 57 -4.48 -21.65 -8.59
CA ASP A 57 -5.18 -21.64 -9.87
C ASP A 57 -4.18 -21.56 -11.04
N LEU A 58 -3.09 -20.79 -10.88
CA LEU A 58 -1.97 -20.72 -11.83
C LEU A 58 -0.97 -21.88 -11.69
N ARG A 59 -1.18 -22.82 -10.75
CA ARG A 59 -0.28 -23.95 -10.46
C ARG A 59 1.17 -23.52 -10.23
N THR A 60 1.36 -22.41 -9.51
CA THR A 60 2.68 -21.81 -9.27
C THR A 60 3.02 -21.76 -7.78
N SER A 61 4.31 -21.64 -7.48
CA SER A 61 4.84 -21.63 -6.12
C SER A 61 5.23 -20.23 -5.66
N LYS A 62 5.32 -20.01 -4.34
CA LYS A 62 5.85 -18.74 -3.80
C LYS A 62 7.25 -18.42 -4.34
N ALA A 63 8.09 -19.44 -4.49
CA ALA A 63 9.45 -19.30 -5.01
C ALA A 63 9.47 -18.83 -6.47
N ALA A 64 8.51 -19.29 -7.30
CA ALA A 64 8.36 -18.81 -8.67
C ALA A 64 7.85 -17.35 -8.69
N ILE A 65 6.87 -17.02 -7.85
CA ILE A 65 6.36 -15.65 -7.72
C ILE A 65 7.43 -14.68 -7.25
N ASN A 66 8.31 -15.06 -6.31
CA ASN A 66 9.38 -14.19 -5.83
C ASN A 66 10.42 -13.84 -6.91
N LYS A 67 10.44 -14.56 -8.04
CA LYS A 67 11.29 -14.26 -9.20
C LYS A 67 10.59 -13.37 -10.24
N LEU A 68 9.29 -13.11 -10.09
CA LEU A 68 8.50 -12.29 -11.01
C LEU A 68 8.86 -10.80 -10.85
N GLN A 69 8.67 -10.05 -11.94
CA GLN A 69 8.66 -8.60 -11.90
C GLN A 69 7.26 -8.07 -12.19
N CYS A 70 6.83 -7.07 -11.42
CA CYS A 70 5.58 -6.36 -11.60
C CYS A 70 5.92 -4.91 -11.94
N ASN A 71 5.50 -4.43 -13.12
CA ASN A 71 5.85 -3.10 -13.62
C ASN A 71 7.36 -2.84 -13.64
N ASN A 72 8.12 -3.80 -14.15
CA ASN A 72 9.59 -3.73 -14.24
C ASN A 72 10.30 -3.63 -12.87
N LEU A 73 9.58 -3.88 -11.76
CA LEU A 73 10.15 -3.95 -10.42
C LEU A 73 10.18 -5.40 -9.95
N PRO A 74 11.30 -5.88 -9.36
CA PRO A 74 11.30 -7.11 -8.59
C PRO A 74 10.15 -7.11 -7.57
N ILE A 75 9.49 -8.25 -7.37
CA ILE A 75 8.35 -8.36 -6.43
C ILE A 75 8.69 -7.80 -5.04
N THR A 76 9.92 -7.98 -4.56
CA THR A 76 10.40 -7.45 -3.27
C THR A 76 10.36 -5.93 -3.19
N GLU A 77 10.78 -5.26 -4.26
CA GLU A 77 10.73 -3.80 -4.41
C GLU A 77 9.28 -3.33 -4.60
N PHE A 78 8.51 -4.04 -5.42
CA PHE A 78 7.10 -3.71 -5.67
C PHE A 78 6.27 -3.75 -4.38
N VAL A 79 6.38 -4.80 -3.56
CA VAL A 79 5.66 -4.88 -2.28
C VAL A 79 6.13 -3.86 -1.26
N SER A 80 7.42 -3.50 -1.29
CA SER A 80 7.99 -2.47 -0.43
C SER A 80 7.50 -1.08 -0.83
N LEU A 81 7.50 -0.79 -2.14
CA LEU A 81 7.08 0.48 -2.71
C LEU A 81 5.63 0.77 -2.35
N TYR A 82 4.71 -0.16 -2.61
CA TYR A 82 3.28 0.04 -2.38
C TYR A 82 2.79 -0.36 -0.97
N ASN A 83 3.69 -0.63 -0.02
CA ASN A 83 3.37 -1.06 1.35
C ASN A 83 2.42 -2.29 1.43
N LEU A 84 2.67 -3.29 0.58
CA LEU A 84 1.84 -4.49 0.44
C LEU A 84 2.19 -5.55 1.49
N ASN A 85 2.12 -5.17 2.77
CA ASN A 85 2.62 -5.95 3.91
C ASN A 85 2.02 -7.36 4.02
N LYS A 86 0.73 -7.54 3.68
CA LYS A 86 0.08 -8.87 3.75
C LYS A 86 0.59 -9.79 2.64
N SER A 87 0.83 -9.24 1.45
CA SER A 87 1.46 -9.98 0.35
C SER A 87 2.92 -10.30 0.65
N ALA A 88 3.68 -9.33 1.17
CA ALA A 88 5.06 -9.54 1.59
C ALA A 88 5.18 -10.67 2.64
N ASN A 89 4.34 -10.60 3.69
CA ASN A 89 4.29 -11.65 4.72
C ASN A 89 3.91 -13.01 4.14
N TYR A 90 2.89 -13.08 3.27
CA TYR A 90 2.50 -14.34 2.65
C TYR A 90 3.63 -14.94 1.79
N LEU A 91 4.38 -14.10 1.09
CA LEU A 91 5.50 -14.50 0.22
C LEU A 91 6.82 -14.72 0.98
N ASN A 92 6.83 -14.53 2.30
CA ASN A 92 8.03 -14.56 3.15
C ASN A 92 9.11 -13.59 2.65
N ILE A 93 8.70 -12.38 2.25
CA ILE A 93 9.60 -11.31 1.82
C ILE A 93 9.87 -10.41 3.01
N GLU A 94 11.15 -10.22 3.35
CA GLU A 94 11.54 -9.17 4.28
C GLU A 94 11.36 -7.79 3.62
N ALA A 95 10.31 -7.07 4.00
CA ALA A 95 10.02 -5.72 3.51
C ALA A 95 10.91 -4.64 4.17
N THR A 96 12.16 -4.99 4.50
CA THR A 96 13.17 -4.16 5.18
C THR A 96 13.86 -3.16 4.26
N THR A 97 13.42 -3.04 3.00
CA THR A 97 13.98 -2.07 2.05
C THR A 97 13.70 -0.62 2.51
N ARG A 98 14.73 -0.02 3.11
CA ARG A 98 15.09 1.40 3.29
C ARG A 98 13.91 2.38 3.44
N THR A 99 13.73 2.89 4.66
CA THR A 99 12.84 4.02 5.01
C THR A 99 12.95 5.20 4.04
N SER A 100 14.15 5.52 3.53
CA SER A 100 14.32 6.67 2.63
C SER A 100 13.62 6.54 1.26
N ILE A 101 13.41 5.33 0.72
CA ILE A 101 12.71 5.13 -0.56
C ILE A 101 11.19 5.22 -0.35
N LYS A 102 10.70 4.75 0.81
CA LYS A 102 9.28 4.76 1.16
C LYS A 102 8.74 6.19 1.27
N ASP A 103 9.50 7.10 1.86
CA ASP A 103 9.08 8.48 2.07
C ASP A 103 8.97 9.25 0.75
N LEU A 104 9.92 9.06 -0.17
CA LEU A 104 9.90 9.72 -1.48
C LEU A 104 8.80 9.19 -2.40
N ALA A 105 8.58 7.87 -2.39
CA ALA A 105 7.52 7.27 -3.21
C ALA A 105 6.14 7.72 -2.74
N LYS A 106 5.89 7.79 -1.42
CA LYS A 106 4.59 8.16 -0.84
C LYS A 106 4.11 9.55 -1.28
N VAL A 107 5.03 10.46 -1.59
CA VAL A 107 4.71 11.81 -2.07
C VAL A 107 4.25 11.80 -3.54
N ASN A 108 4.73 10.86 -4.35
CA ASN A 108 4.54 10.86 -5.82
C ASN A 108 3.87 9.59 -6.39
N MET A 109 3.22 8.74 -5.58
CA MET A 109 2.57 7.54 -6.13
C MET A 109 1.35 7.93 -6.99
N PRO A 110 1.24 7.40 -8.23
CA PRO A 110 0.07 7.64 -9.05
C PRO A 110 -1.16 6.98 -8.42
N THR A 111 -2.30 7.69 -8.47
CA THR A 111 -3.60 7.21 -8.00
C THR A 111 -4.03 5.91 -8.70
N VAL A 112 -3.62 5.72 -9.96
CA VAL A 112 -3.87 4.50 -10.75
C VAL A 112 -2.55 3.95 -11.26
N THR A 113 -2.29 2.67 -10.99
CA THR A 113 -1.10 1.94 -11.45
C THR A 113 -1.54 0.79 -12.36
N ILE A 114 -1.15 0.83 -13.64
CA ILE A 114 -1.39 -0.26 -14.59
C ILE A 114 -0.37 -1.36 -14.30
N ILE A 115 -0.82 -2.59 -14.05
CA ILE A 115 0.01 -3.74 -13.75
C ILE A 115 0.24 -4.59 -14.99
N THR A 116 1.50 -4.86 -15.28
CA THR A 116 1.94 -5.82 -16.29
C THR A 116 3.11 -6.64 -15.75
N SER A 117 3.21 -7.90 -16.18
CA SER A 117 4.45 -8.68 -16.09
C SER A 117 5.22 -8.60 -17.42
N PRO A 118 6.55 -8.58 -17.41
CA PRO A 118 7.32 -8.75 -18.65
C PRO A 118 6.94 -10.06 -19.35
N LYS A 119 6.87 -10.02 -20.68
CA LYS A 119 6.60 -11.17 -21.55
C LYS A 119 7.73 -12.20 -21.49
#